data_AF-A0A0F5VSG4-F1
#
_entry.id   AF-A0A0F5VSG4-F1
#
_cell.length_a   1.000
_cell.length_b   1.000
_cell.length_c   1.000
_cell.angle_alpha   90.00
_cell.angle_beta   90.00
_cell.angle_gamma   90.00
#
_symmetry.space_group_name_H-M   'P 1'
#
loop_
_entity.id
_entity.type
_entity.pdbx_description
1 polymer ?
#
loop_
_entity_poly.entity_id
_entity_poly.type
_entity_poly.pdbx_seq_one_letter_code
_entity_poly.pdbx_strand_id
1 'polypeptide(L)'
;MRTFVAGHEAYDETEFAELALGIDIELFRGPLQSETEFERAAREDAARDVLRDLREQAWDGDEIAAWDSLYADALTRTVPFLRAANGHRSGMEAAA
;
A
#
# COMPACT_ATOMS: atom_id res chain seq x y z
N MET A 1 -15.24 2.16 -21.80
CA MET A 1 -13.97 2.25 -22.57
C MET A 1 -13.06 1.16 -22.01
N ARG A 2 -12.28 0.43 -22.82
CA ARG A 2 -11.33 -0.58 -22.31
C ARG A 2 -9.96 0.08 -22.16
N THR A 3 -9.33 -0.06 -21.01
CA THR A 3 -8.03 0.56 -20.71
C THR A 3 -6.98 -0.52 -20.51
N PHE A 4 -5.81 -0.35 -21.14
CA PHE A 4 -4.75 -1.35 -21.10
C PHE A 4 -3.43 -0.73 -20.66
N VAL A 5 -2.66 -1.49 -19.89
CA VAL A 5 -1.30 -1.15 -19.46
C VAL A 5 -0.42 -2.39 -19.62
N ALA A 6 0.70 -2.26 -20.34
CA ALA A 6 1.61 -3.37 -20.62
C ALA A 6 0.94 -4.66 -21.15
N GLY A 7 -0.21 -4.54 -21.85
CA GLY A 7 -0.96 -5.68 -22.37
C GLY A 7 -2.02 -6.27 -21.42
N HIS A 8 -2.11 -5.78 -20.18
CA HIS A 8 -3.14 -6.12 -19.21
C HIS A 8 -4.32 -5.15 -19.29
N GLU A 9 -5.55 -5.66 -19.24
CA GLU A 9 -6.75 -4.84 -19.15
C GLU A 9 -7.00 -4.45 -17.70
N ALA A 10 -7.21 -3.17 -17.44
CA ALA A 10 -7.63 -2.68 -16.13
C ALA A 10 -9.16 -2.70 -16.03
N TYR A 11 -9.68 -3.30 -14.98
CA TYR A 11 -11.10 -3.36 -14.64
C TYR A 11 -11.62 -2.03 -14.09
N ASP A 12 -10.80 -1.33 -13.29
CA ASP A 12 -11.13 -0.03 -12.72
C ASP A 12 -9.91 0.92 -12.68
N GLU A 13 -10.12 2.12 -12.14
CA GLU A 13 -9.08 3.15 -12.04
C GLU A 13 -7.95 2.78 -11.08
N THR A 14 -8.24 1.94 -10.08
CA THR A 14 -7.25 1.46 -9.10
C THR A 14 -6.32 0.46 -9.78
N GLU A 15 -6.87 -0.57 -10.43
CA GLU A 15 -6.09 -1.55 -11.17
C GLU A 15 -5.30 -0.89 -12.31
N PHE A 16 -5.85 0.15 -12.95
CA PHE A 16 -5.10 0.95 -13.91
C PHE A 16 -3.86 1.59 -13.28
N ALA A 17 -4.01 2.22 -12.10
CA ALA A 17 -2.89 2.86 -11.41
C ALA A 17 -1.84 1.83 -10.96
N GLU A 18 -2.28 0.68 -10.45
CA GLU A 18 -1.39 -0.40 -10.03
C GLU A 18 -0.60 -0.97 -11.19
N LEU A 19 -1.26 -1.27 -12.32
CA LEU A 19 -0.58 -1.75 -13.52
C LEU A 19 0.38 -0.69 -14.10
N ALA A 20 0.01 0.59 -14.04
CA ALA A 20 0.84 1.67 -14.57
C ALA A 20 2.08 1.97 -13.71
N LEU A 21 1.95 1.83 -12.40
CA LEU A 21 3.02 2.09 -11.44
C LEU A 21 3.82 0.82 -11.10
N GLY A 22 3.29 -0.37 -11.39
CA GLY A 22 3.88 -1.65 -11.01
C GLY A 22 3.74 -1.98 -9.51
N ILE A 23 2.89 -1.26 -8.77
CA ILE A 23 2.82 -1.35 -7.31
C ILE A 23 1.37 -1.27 -6.80
N ASP A 24 1.03 -2.17 -5.88
CA ASP A 24 -0.25 -2.17 -5.16
C ASP A 24 -0.24 -1.09 -4.06
N ILE A 25 -0.94 0.02 -4.29
CA ILE A 25 -0.98 1.14 -3.35
C ILE A 25 -1.72 0.78 -2.06
N GLU A 26 -2.80 0.00 -2.17
CA GLU A 26 -3.65 -0.33 -1.03
C GLU A 26 -2.96 -1.30 -0.08
N LEU A 27 -2.14 -2.22 -0.60
CA LEU A 27 -1.29 -3.10 0.19
C LEU A 27 -0.41 -2.32 1.18
N PHE A 28 0.33 -1.31 0.69
CA PHE A 28 1.28 -0.55 1.52
C PHE A 28 0.62 0.54 2.36
N ARG A 29 -0.26 1.36 1.78
CA ARG A 29 -0.93 2.47 2.48
C ARG A 29 -2.04 1.98 3.43
N GLY A 30 -2.65 0.86 3.09
CA GLY A 30 -3.95 0.44 3.59
C GLY A 30 -5.11 0.98 2.74
N PRO A 31 -6.29 0.33 2.81
CA PRO A 31 -7.48 0.77 2.10
C PRO A 31 -7.93 2.15 2.61
N LEU A 32 -8.60 2.93 1.75
CA LEU A 32 -9.24 4.19 2.19
C LEU A 32 -10.48 3.94 3.04
N GLN A 33 -11.03 2.73 2.99
CA GLN A 33 -12.16 2.27 3.79
C GLN A 33 -11.68 1.71 5.14
N SER A 34 -12.61 1.42 6.04
CA SER A 34 -12.29 0.75 7.30
C SER A 34 -11.85 -0.70 7.06
N GLU A 35 -10.69 -1.05 7.60
CA GLU A 35 -10.22 -2.44 7.77
C GLU A 35 -10.31 -2.83 9.25
N THR A 36 -10.55 -4.11 9.52
CA THR A 36 -10.44 -4.68 10.87
C THR A 36 -8.97 -4.76 11.30
N GLU A 37 -8.72 -4.93 12.60
CA GLU A 37 -7.34 -5.06 13.09
C GLU A 37 -6.63 -6.30 12.55
N PHE A 38 -7.39 -7.38 12.30
CA PHE A 38 -6.86 -8.62 11.74
C PHE A 38 -6.52 -8.47 10.26
N GLU A 39 -7.42 -7.87 9.46
CA GLU A 39 -7.15 -7.56 8.04
C GLU A 39 -5.93 -6.64 7.90
N ARG A 40 -5.85 -5.61 8.74
CA ARG A 40 -4.69 -4.73 8.81
C ARG A 40 -3.40 -5.50 9.12
N ALA A 41 -3.42 -6.38 10.12
CA ALA A 41 -2.24 -7.14 10.51
C ALA A 41 -1.77 -8.05 9.36
N ALA A 42 -2.70 -8.75 8.71
CA ALA A 42 -2.41 -9.58 7.54
C ALA A 42 -1.86 -8.77 6.37
N ARG A 43 -2.46 -7.62 6.07
CA ARG A 43 -1.98 -6.70 5.02
C ARG A 43 -0.59 -6.18 5.33
N GLU A 44 -0.34 -5.72 6.55
CA GLU A 44 0.98 -5.22 6.94
C GLU A 44 2.05 -6.32 6.93
N ASP A 45 1.69 -7.56 7.26
CA ASP A 45 2.57 -8.72 7.15
C ASP A 45 2.96 -8.98 5.68
N ALA A 46 1.96 -9.07 4.80
CA ALA A 46 2.18 -9.21 3.36
C ALA A 46 3.01 -8.04 2.78
N ALA A 47 2.72 -6.80 3.19
CA ALA A 47 3.47 -5.62 2.76
C ALA A 47 4.94 -5.67 3.21
N ARG A 48 5.24 -6.20 4.40
CA ARG A 48 6.62 -6.39 4.88
C ARG A 48 7.37 -7.42 4.06
N ASP A 49 6.72 -8.52 3.70
CA ASP A 49 7.31 -9.56 2.86
C ASP A 49 7.62 -9.03 1.46
N VAL A 50 6.66 -8.37 0.79
CA VAL A 50 6.89 -7.78 -0.54
C VAL A 50 7.99 -6.71 -0.50
N LEU A 51 8.02 -5.88 0.54
CA LEU A 51 9.06 -4.85 0.69
C LEU A 51 10.46 -5.46 0.91
N ARG A 52 10.55 -6.61 1.59
CA ARG A 52 11.81 -7.36 1.72
C ARG A 52 12.27 -7.83 0.35
N ASP A 53 11.39 -8.45 -0.41
CA ASP A 53 11.72 -9.02 -1.72
C ASP A 53 12.15 -7.92 -2.73
N LEU A 54 11.51 -6.74 -2.69
CA LEU A 54 11.93 -5.58 -3.50
C LEU A 54 13.33 -5.08 -3.10
N ARG A 55 13.64 -5.05 -1.80
CA ARG A 55 14.96 -4.64 -1.31
C ARG A 55 16.06 -5.63 -1.68
N GLU A 56 15.75 -6.92 -1.68
CA GLU A 56 16.66 -7.97 -2.14
C GLU A 56 16.97 -7.81 -3.64
N GLN A 57 15.96 -7.59 -4.47
CA GLN A 57 16.15 -7.31 -5.90
C GLN A 57 16.96 -6.03 -6.14
N ALA A 58 16.69 -4.97 -5.37
CA ALA A 58 17.46 -3.73 -5.43
C ALA A 58 18.93 -3.96 -5.06
N TRP A 59 19.21 -4.80 -4.06
CA TRP A 59 20.57 -5.18 -3.67
C TRP A 59 21.29 -5.95 -4.79
N ASP A 60 20.56 -6.80 -5.51
CA ASP A 60 21.06 -7.56 -6.66
C ASP A 60 21.25 -6.69 -7.93
N GLY A 61 20.92 -5.40 -7.86
CA GLY A 61 21.20 -4.40 -8.90
C GLY A 61 20.00 -4.05 -9.78
N ASP A 62 18.79 -4.46 -9.43
CA ASP A 62 17.58 -4.04 -10.12
C ASP A 62 17.21 -2.60 -9.73
N GLU A 63 17.42 -1.66 -10.66
CA GLU A 63 17.13 -0.24 -10.48
C GLU A 63 15.63 0.03 -10.30
N ILE A 64 14.76 -0.71 -10.99
CA ILE A 64 13.31 -0.53 -10.89
C ILE A 64 12.86 -0.96 -9.49
N ALA A 65 13.30 -2.14 -9.03
CA ALA A 65 13.01 -2.60 -7.67
C ALA A 65 13.54 -1.64 -6.59
N ALA A 66 14.68 -0.97 -6.83
CA ALA A 66 15.18 0.05 -5.93
C ALA A 66 14.20 1.22 -5.80
N TRP A 67 13.69 1.76 -6.91
CA TRP A 67 12.68 2.82 -6.91
C TRP A 67 11.37 2.36 -6.27
N ASP A 68 10.91 1.16 -6.61
CA ASP A 68 9.67 0.59 -6.07
C ASP A 68 9.76 0.38 -4.56
N SER A 69 10.90 -0.09 -4.05
CA SER A 69 11.13 -0.26 -2.61
C SER A 69 11.04 1.06 -1.83
N LEU A 70 11.54 2.16 -2.41
CA LEU A 70 11.48 3.49 -1.80
C LEU A 70 10.05 4.02 -1.79
N TYR A 71 9.32 3.81 -2.88
CA TYR A 71 7.93 4.26 -2.98
C TYR A 71 7.00 3.45 -2.08
N ALA A 72 7.15 2.12 -2.05
CA ALA A 72 6.47 1.22 -1.13
C ALA A 72 6.71 1.62 0.34
N ASP A 73 7.97 1.83 0.73
CA ASP A 73 8.34 2.27 2.09
C ASP A 73 7.70 3.62 2.44
N ALA A 74 7.64 4.57 1.49
CA ALA A 74 6.95 5.83 1.69
C ALA A 74 5.44 5.65 1.91
N LEU A 75 4.78 4.78 1.14
CA LEU A 75 3.35 4.49 1.29
C LEU A 75 3.01 3.91 2.67
N THR A 76 3.84 3.02 3.22
CA THR A 76 3.61 2.46 4.58
C THR A 76 3.60 3.51 5.69
N ARG A 77 4.21 4.68 5.44
CA ARG A 77 4.26 5.80 6.39
C ARG A 77 3.12 6.79 6.21
N THR A 78 2.33 6.65 5.14
CA THR A 78 1.15 7.49 4.91
C THR A 78 -0.07 6.91 5.62
N VAL A 79 -0.74 7.73 6.41
CA VAL A 79 -1.97 7.35 7.14
C VAL A 79 -3.16 8.12 6.57
N PRO A 80 -4.22 7.44 6.11
CA PRO A 80 -5.45 8.12 5.68
C PRO A 80 -6.02 9.00 6.79
N PHE A 81 -6.44 10.22 6.45
CA PHE A 81 -6.91 11.20 7.43
C PHE A 81 -8.09 10.70 8.28
N LEU A 82 -9.01 9.95 7.68
CA LEU A 82 -10.15 9.34 8.39
C LEU A 82 -9.71 8.35 9.47
N ARG A 83 -8.60 7.63 9.26
CA ARG A 83 -7.99 6.75 10.26
C ARG A 83 -7.38 7.57 11.40
N ALA A 84 -6.64 8.63 11.08
CA ALA A 84 -6.03 9.50 12.08
C ALA A 84 -7.09 10.12 13.00
N ALA A 85 -8.23 10.55 12.45
CA ALA A 85 -9.35 11.10 13.20
C ALA A 85 -10.04 10.06 14.13
N ASN A 86 -10.18 8.80 13.68
CA ASN A 86 -10.78 7.74 14.50
C ASN A 86 -9.91 7.33 15.69
N GLY A 87 -8.59 7.24 15.51
CA GLY A 87 -7.66 6.98 16.61
C GLY A 87 -7.69 8.06 17.70
N HIS A 88 -7.84 9.33 17.29
CA HIS A 88 -7.94 10.45 18.23
C HIS A 88 -9.22 10.39 19.10
N ARG A 89 -10.35 9.98 18.52
CA ARG A 89 -11.62 9.85 19.28
C ARG A 89 -11.57 8.73 20.32
N SER A 90 -11.00 7.57 19.99
CA SER A 90 -10.83 6.47 20.94
C SER A 90 -9.93 6.86 22.13
N GLY A 91 -8.91 7.69 21.90
CA GLY A 91 -8.06 8.22 22.97
C GLY A 91 -8.76 9.23 23.90
N MET A 92 -9.76 9.97 23.40
CA MET A 92 -10.55 10.91 24.21
C MET A 92 -11.52 10.19 25.16
N GLU A 93 -12.14 9.10 24.71
CA GLU A 93 -13.08 8.32 25.54
C GLU A 93 -12.38 7.51 26.64
N ALA A 94 -11.11 7.13 26.44
CA ALA A 94 -10.32 6.42 27.46
C ALA A 94 -9.80 7.32 28.60
N ALA A 95 -10.03 8.64 28.53
CA ALA A 95 -9.54 9.62 29.50
C ALA A 95 -10.64 10.24 30.39
N ALA A 96 -11.88 9.71 30.34
CA ALA A 96 -13.04 10.16 31.12
C ALA A 96 -13.50 9.08 32.11
#